data_AF-A0A929I6I4-F1
#
_entry.id   AF-A0A929I6I4-F1
#
_cell.length_a   1.000
_cell.length_b   1.000
_cell.length_c   1.000
_cell.angle_alpha   90.00
_cell.angle_beta   90.00
_cell.angle_gamma   90.00
#
_symmetry.space_group_name_H-M   'P 1'
#
loop_
_entity.id
_entity.type
_entity.pdbx_description
1 polymer ?
#
loop_
_entity_poly.entity_id
_entity_poly.type
_entity_poly.pdbx_seq_one_letter_code
_entity_poly.pdbx_strand_id
1 'polypeptide(L)'
;MLRRGNFKILKIFLGVLLVVCVAGPIILYYHHRVSNVENHREGISDYRHIGPRHEIRGFRFDSNHDGKRVISIKADRFSIQNKKLGFFRFSLINEAILENAFIHLYGRRSLPEDKSDDWQDLTFKAVFSRETMPSFPIKRISSIVMEPVCVKLHDEQFVVTQISASSASIRLKKRDILFKGDVRVVSGSRVLTTDQLRMLPEEGLITTDRQFILKTPEKQWKGLRLTTDVFLRPSIP
;
A
#
# COMPACT_ATOMS: atom_id res chain seq x y z
N MET A 1 45.52 -22.14 -13.91
CA MET A 1 46.65 -21.56 -13.15
C MET A 1 46.38 -20.06 -12.92
N LEU A 2 45.80 -19.68 -11.77
CA LEU A 2 45.67 -18.27 -11.39
C LEU A 2 46.99 -17.76 -10.80
N ARG A 3 47.49 -16.65 -11.36
CA ARG A 3 48.78 -16.03 -11.08
C ARG A 3 48.87 -15.60 -9.61
N ARG A 4 49.76 -16.24 -8.83
CA ARG A 4 50.00 -16.07 -7.38
C ARG A 4 50.45 -14.65 -6.95
N GLY A 5 50.55 -13.69 -7.88
CA GLY A 5 51.06 -12.33 -7.67
C GLY A 5 50.04 -11.30 -7.17
N ASN A 6 48.73 -11.52 -7.34
CA ASN A 6 47.72 -10.47 -7.09
C ASN A 6 47.18 -10.42 -5.65
N PHE A 7 47.49 -11.41 -4.81
CA PHE A 7 46.95 -11.48 -3.44
C PHE A 7 47.51 -10.40 -2.50
N LYS A 8 48.75 -9.92 -2.74
CA LYS A 8 49.34 -8.85 -1.93
C LYS A 8 48.65 -7.50 -2.19
N ILE A 9 48.38 -7.19 -3.46
CA ILE A 9 47.71 -5.96 -3.87
C ILE A 9 46.26 -5.95 -3.35
N LEU A 10 45.56 -7.09 -3.45
CA LEU A 10 44.19 -7.22 -2.95
C LEU A 10 44.08 -7.00 -1.43
N LYS A 11 45.04 -7.50 -0.64
CA LYS A 11 45.06 -7.28 0.81
C LYS A 11 45.28 -5.80 1.17
N ILE A 12 46.14 -5.10 0.42
CA ILE A 12 46.37 -3.66 0.62
C ILE A 12 45.09 -2.87 0.29
N PHE A 13 44.45 -3.17 -0.84
CA PHE A 13 43.18 -2.52 -1.21
C PHE A 13 42.08 -2.74 -0.18
N LEU A 14 41.92 -3.97 0.33
CA LEU A 14 40.93 -4.29 1.35
C LEU A 14 41.19 -3.53 2.65
N GLY A 15 42.46 -3.44 3.06
CA GLY A 15 42.86 -2.68 4.25
C GLY A 15 42.53 -1.19 4.15
N VAL A 16 42.87 -0.56 3.02
CA VAL A 16 42.57 0.86 2.77
C VAL A 16 41.06 1.11 2.76
N LEU A 17 40.28 0.24 2.11
CA LEU A 17 38.82 0.37 2.06
C LEU A 17 38.20 0.31 3.48
N LEU A 18 38.71 -0.58 4.33
CA LEU A 18 38.22 -0.74 5.70
C LEU A 18 38.53 0.51 6.55
N VAL A 19 39.71 1.11 6.40
CA VAL A 19 40.09 2.36 7.08
C VAL A 19 39.19 3.52 6.63
N VAL A 20 38.92 3.66 5.33
CA VAL A 20 38.04 4.73 4.82
C VAL A 20 36.60 4.56 5.33
N CYS A 21 36.08 3.32 5.38
CA CYS A 21 34.74 3.03 5.88
C CYS A 21 34.57 3.30 7.39
N VAL A 22 35.64 3.22 8.19
CA VAL A 22 35.58 3.51 9.64
C VAL A 22 35.89 4.98 9.93
N ALA A 23 36.90 5.56 9.28
CA ALA A 23 37.30 6.95 9.50
C ALA A 23 36.28 7.95 8.94
N GLY A 24 35.65 7.65 7.81
CA GLY A 24 34.67 8.53 7.16
C GLY A 24 33.49 8.91 8.08
N PRO A 25 32.78 7.93 8.69
CA PRO A 25 31.71 8.20 9.64
C PRO A 25 32.17 8.96 10.88
N ILE A 26 33.38 8.69 11.39
CA ILE A 26 33.93 9.36 12.57
C ILE A 26 34.22 10.84 12.26
N ILE A 27 34.84 11.13 11.11
CA ILE A 27 35.11 12.50 10.66
C ILE A 27 33.80 13.25 10.42
N LEU A 28 32.83 12.63 9.75
CA LEU A 28 31.50 13.23 9.55
C LEU A 28 30.78 13.49 10.88
N TYR A 29 30.89 12.57 11.85
CA TYR A 29 30.33 12.75 13.18
C TYR A 29 30.95 13.94 13.92
N TYR A 30 32.28 14.07 13.88
CA TYR A 30 32.98 15.21 14.49
C TYR A 30 32.64 16.53 13.80
N HIS A 31 32.63 16.56 12.46
CA HIS A 31 32.31 17.78 11.71
C HIS A 31 30.87 18.23 11.95
N HIS A 32 29.93 17.30 12.08
CA HIS A 32 28.53 17.60 12.42
C HIS A 32 28.35 18.02 13.89
N ARG A 33 29.23 17.55 14.80
CA ARG A 33 29.18 17.95 16.20
C ARG A 33 29.75 19.36 16.42
N VAL A 34 30.82 19.71 15.70
CA VAL A 34 31.44 21.05 15.79
C VAL A 34 30.54 22.14 15.18
N SER A 35 29.78 21.85 14.12
CA SER A 35 28.83 22.80 13.55
C SER A 35 27.58 23.05 14.41
N ASN A 36 27.38 22.29 15.50
CA ASN A 36 26.19 22.39 16.36
C ASN A 36 26.42 23.16 17.67
N VAL A 37 27.58 23.78 17.88
CA VAL A 37 27.92 24.45 19.15
C VAL A 37 27.89 25.99 19.06
N GLU A 38 27.81 26.58 17.88
CA GLU A 38 27.55 28.03 17.72
C GLU A 38 26.11 28.26 17.25
N ASN A 39 25.17 28.35 18.20
CA ASN A 39 24.00 29.23 18.13
C ASN A 39 23.23 29.15 19.45
N HIS A 40 23.74 29.88 20.44
CA HIS A 40 22.97 30.28 21.62
C HIS A 40 23.07 31.80 21.76
N ARG A 41 22.19 32.51 21.06
CA ARG A 41 21.73 33.84 21.45
C ARG A 41 20.24 34.00 21.14
N GLU A 42 19.53 34.26 22.22
CA GLU A 42 18.41 35.20 22.38
C GLU A 42 17.09 34.94 21.66
N GLY A 43 16.05 34.96 22.50
CA GLY A 43 14.66 34.76 22.11
C GLY A 43 14.17 35.77 21.09
N ILE A 44 13.26 35.30 20.24
CA ILE A 44 11.90 35.80 20.12
C ILE A 44 11.17 34.83 19.19
N SER A 45 9.90 34.60 19.51
CA SER A 45 8.87 33.95 18.72
C SER A 45 8.98 32.43 18.56
N ASP A 46 8.16 31.79 19.38
CA ASP A 46 7.51 30.51 19.17
C ASP A 46 6.66 30.55 17.87
N TYR A 47 7.29 30.76 16.71
CA TYR A 47 6.68 30.41 15.44
C TYR A 47 6.73 28.89 15.38
N ARG A 48 5.69 28.25 15.93
CA ARG A 48 5.20 26.99 15.37
C ARG A 48 5.01 27.24 13.88
N HIS A 49 6.02 26.92 13.09
CA HIS A 49 5.87 26.64 11.68
C HIS A 49 4.94 25.42 11.62
N ILE A 50 3.64 25.72 11.63
CA ILE A 50 2.61 24.87 11.05
C ILE A 50 2.97 24.86 9.57
N GLY A 51 3.95 24.01 9.20
CA GLY A 51 4.20 23.71 7.81
C GLY A 51 2.86 23.33 7.17
N PRO A 52 2.58 23.73 5.92
CA PRO A 52 1.28 23.53 5.31
C PRO A 52 0.96 22.04 5.31
N ARG A 53 0.15 21.62 6.29
CA ARG A 53 -0.47 20.30 6.25
C ARG A 53 -1.44 20.41 5.09
N HIS A 54 -1.09 19.79 3.97
CA HIS A 54 -2.01 19.56 2.87
C HIS A 54 -3.09 18.61 3.38
N GLU A 55 -4.01 19.16 4.15
CA GLU A 55 -5.14 18.50 4.77
C GLU A 55 -6.41 18.94 4.05
N ILE A 56 -7.21 17.97 3.63
CA ILE A 56 -8.53 18.22 3.04
C ILE A 56 -9.54 17.50 3.91
N ARG A 57 -10.52 18.23 4.44
CA ARG A 57 -11.65 17.65 5.17
C ARG A 57 -12.80 17.35 4.22
N GLY A 58 -13.55 16.28 4.48
CA GLY A 58 -14.64 15.82 3.62
C GLY A 58 -14.13 15.42 2.23
N PHE A 59 -13.02 14.68 2.17
CA PHE A 59 -12.38 14.30 0.92
C PHE A 59 -13.30 13.41 0.08
N ARG A 60 -13.44 13.76 -1.20
CA ARG A 60 -14.18 12.99 -2.20
C ARG A 60 -13.38 12.95 -3.49
N PHE A 61 -13.25 11.77 -4.06
CA PHE A 61 -12.58 11.56 -5.33
C PHE A 61 -13.34 10.51 -6.13
N ASP A 62 -13.65 10.83 -7.38
CA ASP A 62 -14.26 9.92 -8.33
C ASP A 62 -13.40 9.87 -9.58
N SER A 63 -13.25 8.67 -10.14
CA SER A 63 -12.47 8.47 -11.35
C SER A 63 -13.18 7.57 -12.34
N ASN A 64 -13.01 7.93 -13.61
CA ASN A 64 -13.62 7.27 -14.75
C ASN A 64 -12.52 6.77 -15.70
N HIS A 65 -12.81 5.69 -16.40
CA HIS A 65 -12.02 5.16 -17.52
C HIS A 65 -13.01 4.87 -18.65
N ASP A 66 -12.72 5.25 -19.89
CA ASP A 66 -13.65 5.06 -21.03
C ASP A 66 -15.09 5.50 -20.75
N GLY A 67 -15.28 6.63 -20.05
CA GLY A 67 -16.60 7.15 -19.70
C GLY A 67 -17.36 6.38 -18.60
N LYS A 68 -16.82 5.28 -18.07
CA LYS A 68 -17.40 4.52 -16.95
C LYS A 68 -16.63 4.75 -15.65
N ARG A 69 -17.34 4.88 -14.53
CA ARG A 69 -16.73 4.99 -13.19
C ARG A 69 -15.97 3.71 -12.83
N VAL A 70 -14.77 3.86 -12.28
CA VAL A 70 -13.91 2.73 -11.86
C VAL A 70 -13.54 2.76 -10.38
N ILE A 71 -13.42 3.95 -9.79
CA ILE A 71 -13.18 4.12 -8.36
C ILE A 71 -13.92 5.36 -7.82
N SER A 72 -14.45 5.24 -6.61
CA SER A 72 -14.96 6.35 -5.81
C SER A 72 -14.39 6.24 -4.41
N ILE A 73 -13.83 7.31 -3.87
CA ILE A 73 -13.23 7.38 -2.54
C ILE A 73 -13.91 8.51 -1.80
N LYS A 74 -14.39 8.21 -0.59
CA LYS A 74 -14.86 9.19 0.39
C LYS A 74 -14.09 9.00 1.68
N ALA A 75 -13.71 10.09 2.33
CA ALA A 75 -13.04 10.05 3.62
C ALA A 75 -13.34 11.34 4.39
N ASP A 76 -13.27 11.27 5.71
CA ASP A 76 -13.47 12.45 6.56
C ASP A 76 -12.29 13.41 6.45
N ARG A 77 -11.10 12.86 6.26
CA ARG A 77 -9.86 13.62 6.16
C ARG A 77 -8.89 12.95 5.21
N PHE A 78 -8.24 13.77 4.39
CA PHE A 78 -7.11 13.39 3.57
C PHE A 78 -5.90 14.21 3.99
N SER A 79 -4.75 13.56 4.14
CA SER A 79 -3.48 14.26 4.40
C SER A 79 -2.32 13.59 3.67
N ILE A 80 -1.25 14.33 3.45
CA ILE A 80 -0.01 13.78 2.89
C ILE A 80 1.12 13.98 3.89
N GLN A 81 1.87 12.90 4.15
CA GLN A 81 3.01 12.91 5.05
C GLN A 81 4.22 12.19 4.46
N ASN A 82 5.41 12.52 4.96
CA ASN A 82 6.62 11.77 4.63
C ASN A 82 6.55 10.36 5.21
N LYS A 83 6.88 9.36 4.40
CA LYS A 83 6.94 7.97 4.83
C LYS A 83 8.10 7.75 5.80
N LYS A 84 7.81 7.17 6.96
CA LYS A 84 8.82 6.77 7.95
C LYS A 84 9.26 5.34 7.63
N LEU A 85 10.57 5.09 7.52
CA LEU A 85 11.12 3.76 7.31
C LEU A 85 12.18 3.49 8.39
N GLY A 86 11.74 2.86 9.49
CA GLY A 86 12.55 2.74 10.71
C GLY A 86 12.81 4.11 11.36
N PHE A 87 14.05 4.35 11.76
CA PHE A 87 14.48 5.64 12.33
C PHE A 87 14.73 6.72 11.26
N PHE A 88 14.75 6.35 9.97
CA PHE A 88 15.02 7.28 8.87
C PHE A 88 13.71 7.82 8.29
N ARG A 89 13.58 9.14 8.26
CA ARG A 89 12.54 9.85 7.49
C ARG A 89 13.10 10.13 6.11
N PHE A 90 12.70 9.37 5.11
CA PHE A 90 13.06 9.68 3.74
C PHE A 90 12.15 10.80 3.24
N SER A 91 12.65 12.04 3.19
CA SER A 91 11.95 13.20 2.60
C SER A 91 11.55 13.01 1.13
N LEU A 92 12.05 11.94 0.51
CA LEU A 92 11.86 11.63 -0.91
C LEU A 92 10.61 10.78 -1.18
N ILE A 93 9.95 10.21 -0.17
CA ILE A 93 8.80 9.32 -0.36
C ILE A 93 7.64 9.78 0.51
N ASN A 94 6.50 9.99 -0.14
CA ASN A 94 5.28 10.42 0.52
C ASN A 94 4.26 9.28 0.64
N GLU A 95 3.38 9.42 1.63
CA GLU A 95 2.22 8.57 1.87
C GLU A 95 0.99 9.46 2.02
N ALA A 96 -0.07 9.09 1.29
CA ALA A 96 -1.39 9.69 1.47
C ALA A 96 -2.11 8.94 2.59
N ILE A 97 -2.74 9.65 3.52
CA ILE A 97 -3.57 9.08 4.58
C ILE A 97 -5.01 9.52 4.37
N LEU A 98 -5.94 8.58 4.47
CA LEU A 98 -7.38 8.77 4.46
C LEU A 98 -7.96 8.29 5.79
N GLU A 99 -8.62 9.16 6.54
CA GLU A 99 -9.30 8.80 7.80
C GLU A 99 -10.77 8.42 7.51
N ASN A 100 -11.25 7.32 8.12
CA ASN A 100 -12.61 6.79 7.92
C ASN A 100 -12.97 6.60 6.43
N ALA A 101 -12.13 5.88 5.69
CA ALA A 101 -12.27 5.78 4.25
C ALA A 101 -13.37 4.80 3.81
N PHE A 102 -14.21 5.24 2.89
CA PHE A 102 -15.20 4.43 2.20
C PHE A 102 -14.90 4.42 0.69
N ILE A 103 -14.61 3.24 0.15
CA ILE A 103 -14.16 3.08 -1.23
C ILE A 103 -15.14 2.21 -1.99
N HIS A 104 -15.50 2.64 -3.19
CA HIS A 104 -16.18 1.81 -4.17
C HIS A 104 -15.22 1.52 -5.31
N LEU A 105 -15.01 0.24 -5.60
CA LEU A 105 -14.29 -0.21 -6.79
C LEU A 105 -15.31 -0.83 -7.74
N TYR A 106 -15.30 -0.42 -9.01
CA TYR A 106 -16.22 -0.92 -10.02
C TYR A 106 -15.43 -1.83 -10.96
N GLY A 107 -15.73 -3.12 -10.88
CA GLY A 107 -15.15 -4.13 -11.76
C GLY A 107 -15.85 -4.09 -13.12
N ARG A 108 -15.14 -4.61 -14.13
CA ARG A 108 -15.69 -4.88 -15.45
C ARG A 108 -15.55 -6.35 -15.73
N ARG A 109 -16.58 -6.92 -16.37
CA ARG A 109 -16.44 -8.23 -17.00
C ARG A 109 -15.63 -8.03 -18.28
N SER A 110 -14.58 -8.82 -18.46
CA SER A 110 -13.91 -8.91 -19.76
C SER A 110 -14.95 -9.36 -20.80
N LEU A 111 -15.02 -8.67 -21.94
CA LEU A 111 -15.77 -9.18 -23.08
C LEU A 111 -15.08 -10.46 -23.55
N PRO A 112 -15.84 -11.53 -23.85
CA PRO A 112 -15.26 -12.80 -24.24
C PRO A 112 -14.71 -12.68 -25.67
N GLU A 113 -13.42 -12.38 -25.80
CA GLU A 113 -12.69 -12.75 -27.01
C GLU A 113 -12.35 -14.25 -27.03
N ASP A 114 -12.46 -14.94 -25.88
CA ASP A 114 -12.32 -16.38 -25.79
C ASP A 114 -13.43 -17.01 -24.92
N LYS A 115 -14.00 -18.11 -25.41
CA LYS A 115 -15.25 -18.71 -24.94
C LYS A 115 -15.07 -19.50 -23.63
N SER A 116 -14.94 -18.83 -22.50
CA SER A 116 -15.15 -19.48 -21.19
C SER A 116 -16.32 -18.82 -20.46
N ASP A 117 -17.42 -19.56 -20.32
CA ASP A 117 -18.62 -19.20 -19.53
C ASP A 117 -18.35 -19.18 -18.01
N ASP A 118 -17.15 -18.78 -17.60
CA ASP A 118 -16.74 -18.83 -16.21
C ASP A 118 -16.84 -17.45 -15.57
N TRP A 119 -17.45 -17.39 -14.41
CA TRP A 119 -17.65 -16.18 -13.61
C TRP A 119 -16.33 -15.61 -13.03
N GLN A 120 -15.19 -15.98 -13.61
CA GLN A 120 -13.85 -15.52 -13.27
C GLN A 120 -13.52 -14.14 -13.90
N ASP A 121 -14.42 -13.61 -14.74
CA ASP A 121 -14.15 -12.44 -15.57
C ASP A 121 -14.25 -11.07 -14.87
N LEU A 122 -14.62 -11.03 -13.58
CA LEU A 122 -14.71 -9.74 -12.88
C LEU A 122 -13.32 -9.25 -12.47
N THR A 123 -12.75 -8.39 -13.33
CA THR A 123 -11.47 -7.73 -13.08
C THR A 123 -11.66 -6.28 -12.65
N PHE A 124 -10.76 -5.81 -11.79
CA PHE A 124 -10.65 -4.42 -11.37
C PHE A 124 -9.38 -3.76 -11.92
N LYS A 125 -8.83 -4.29 -13.02
CA LYS A 125 -7.60 -3.80 -13.67
C LYS A 125 -7.58 -2.29 -13.91
N ALA A 126 -8.73 -1.73 -14.30
CA ALA A 126 -8.86 -0.30 -14.55
C ALA A 126 -8.66 0.57 -13.30
N VAL A 127 -8.79 0.03 -12.08
CA VAL A 127 -8.56 0.78 -10.83
C VAL A 127 -7.11 1.28 -10.72
N PHE A 128 -6.14 0.52 -11.21
CA PHE A 128 -4.71 0.87 -11.15
C PHE A 128 -4.14 1.44 -12.45
N SER A 129 -4.99 1.77 -13.42
CA SER A 129 -4.53 2.44 -14.63
C SER A 129 -3.92 3.80 -14.28
N ARG A 130 -2.97 4.26 -15.10
CA ARG A 130 -2.31 5.56 -14.87
C ARG A 130 -3.27 6.74 -14.94
N GLU A 131 -4.36 6.59 -15.68
CA GLU A 131 -5.38 7.61 -15.90
C GLU A 131 -6.38 7.70 -14.74
N THR A 132 -6.56 6.60 -14.00
CA THR A 132 -7.65 6.48 -13.03
C THR A 132 -7.23 6.72 -11.60
N MET A 133 -5.95 6.52 -11.29
CA MET A 133 -5.40 6.90 -10.00
C MET A 133 -5.35 8.42 -9.89
N PRO A 134 -5.74 9.00 -8.74
CA PRO A 134 -5.64 10.43 -8.53
C PRO A 134 -4.22 10.88 -8.86
N SER A 135 -4.09 11.82 -9.80
CA SER A 135 -2.86 12.52 -10.09
C SER A 135 -2.57 13.43 -8.90
N PHE A 136 -2.05 12.82 -7.83
CA PHE A 136 -1.72 13.60 -6.66
C PHE A 136 -0.67 14.64 -7.05
N PRO A 137 -0.85 15.92 -6.67
CA PRO A 137 0.03 17.01 -7.08
C PRO A 137 1.46 16.85 -6.54
N ILE A 138 1.68 15.84 -5.70
CA ILE A 138 2.95 15.55 -5.07
C ILE A 138 3.65 14.41 -5.81
N LYS A 139 4.81 14.71 -6.39
CA LYS A 139 5.72 13.69 -6.94
C LYS A 139 6.01 12.66 -5.83
N ARG A 140 5.96 11.36 -6.17
CA ARG A 140 6.45 10.22 -5.35
C ARG A 140 5.57 9.76 -4.17
N ILE A 141 4.25 9.70 -4.35
CA ILE A 141 3.40 8.92 -3.42
C ILE A 141 3.66 7.43 -3.66
N SER A 142 4.03 6.71 -2.59
CA SER A 142 4.35 5.27 -2.68
C SER A 142 3.20 4.37 -2.23
N SER A 143 2.35 4.89 -1.35
CA SER A 143 1.20 4.19 -0.78
C SER A 143 0.11 5.18 -0.40
N ILE A 144 -1.11 4.66 -0.39
CA ILE A 144 -2.29 5.34 0.20
C ILE A 144 -2.72 4.47 1.37
N VAL A 145 -2.75 5.02 2.58
CA VAL A 145 -3.16 4.37 3.81
C VAL A 145 -4.54 4.86 4.20
N MET A 146 -5.37 3.94 4.71
CA MET A 146 -6.75 4.19 5.08
C MET A 146 -7.00 3.60 6.46
N GLU A 147 -7.50 4.40 7.40
CA GLU A 147 -7.68 4.00 8.80
C GLU A 147 -8.93 4.68 9.41
N PRO A 148 -9.95 3.94 9.85
CA PRO A 148 -10.38 2.62 9.36
C PRO A 148 -10.86 2.65 7.90
N VAL A 149 -11.19 1.48 7.34
CA VAL A 149 -11.57 1.36 5.93
C VAL A 149 -12.72 0.38 5.67
N CYS A 150 -13.58 0.75 4.73
CA CYS A 150 -14.56 -0.15 4.11
C CYS A 150 -14.50 -0.01 2.59
N VAL A 151 -14.31 -1.13 1.90
CA VAL A 151 -14.25 -1.23 0.44
C VAL A 151 -15.43 -2.04 -0.05
N LYS A 152 -16.19 -1.48 -1.00
CA LYS A 152 -17.27 -2.17 -1.72
C LYS A 152 -16.83 -2.43 -3.15
N LEU A 153 -16.88 -3.68 -3.56
CA LEU A 153 -16.64 -4.11 -4.92
C LEU A 153 -17.98 -4.19 -5.64
N HIS A 154 -18.08 -3.57 -6.81
CA HIS A 154 -19.27 -3.51 -7.63
C HIS A 154 -19.06 -4.26 -8.94
N ASP A 155 -20.08 -4.99 -9.38
CA ASP A 155 -20.22 -5.48 -10.75
C ASP A 155 -21.16 -4.54 -11.49
N GLU A 156 -20.59 -3.46 -12.05
CA GLU A 156 -21.22 -2.27 -12.64
C GLU A 156 -22.25 -1.53 -11.75
N GLN A 157 -23.30 -2.21 -11.29
CA GLN A 157 -24.44 -1.64 -10.55
C GLN A 157 -24.60 -2.19 -9.13
N PHE A 158 -24.21 -3.45 -8.88
CA PHE A 158 -24.49 -4.13 -7.61
C PHE A 158 -23.23 -4.36 -6.80
N VAL A 159 -23.33 -4.19 -5.47
CA VAL A 159 -22.26 -4.57 -4.55
C VAL A 159 -22.19 -6.09 -4.49
N VAL A 160 -21.09 -6.66 -4.99
CA VAL A 160 -20.86 -8.10 -4.95
C VAL A 160 -20.13 -8.51 -3.68
N THR A 161 -19.19 -7.66 -3.23
CA THR A 161 -18.32 -7.96 -2.10
C THR A 161 -18.05 -6.72 -1.28
N GLN A 162 -18.07 -6.85 0.04
CA GLN A 162 -17.68 -5.79 0.97
C GLN A 162 -16.51 -6.27 1.83
N ILE A 163 -15.47 -5.47 1.95
CA ILE A 163 -14.29 -5.71 2.77
C ILE A 163 -14.19 -4.59 3.81
N SER A 164 -14.16 -4.92 5.09
CA SER A 164 -13.89 -3.96 6.17
C SER A 164 -12.65 -4.37 6.95
N ALA A 165 -11.85 -3.40 7.41
CA ALA A 165 -10.66 -3.64 8.21
C ALA A 165 -10.30 -2.41 9.07
N SER A 166 -9.46 -2.62 10.07
CA SER A 166 -8.90 -1.54 10.90
C SER A 166 -7.95 -0.65 10.11
N SER A 167 -7.25 -1.19 9.11
CA SER A 167 -6.50 -0.42 8.13
C SER A 167 -6.39 -1.09 6.77
N ALA A 168 -6.18 -0.29 5.72
CA ALA A 168 -5.71 -0.78 4.43
C ALA A 168 -4.59 0.09 3.87
N SER A 169 -3.77 -0.51 3.00
CA SER A 169 -2.75 0.19 2.23
C SER A 169 -2.82 -0.22 0.76
N ILE A 170 -3.07 0.75 -0.12
CA ILE A 170 -2.91 0.59 -1.56
C ILE A 170 -1.43 0.75 -1.89
N ARG A 171 -0.78 -0.31 -2.36
CA ARG A 171 0.66 -0.31 -2.68
C ARG A 171 0.85 -0.14 -4.17
N LEU A 172 0.92 1.12 -4.62
CA LEU A 172 0.94 1.50 -6.04
C LEU A 172 2.01 0.75 -6.87
N LYS A 173 3.19 0.50 -6.30
CA LYS A 173 4.26 -0.27 -6.97
C LYS A 173 3.94 -1.76 -7.13
N LYS A 174 3.25 -2.35 -6.15
CA LYS A 174 2.86 -3.78 -6.16
C LYS A 174 1.50 -4.02 -6.80
N ARG A 175 0.72 -2.97 -7.04
CA ARG A 175 -0.65 -2.99 -7.58
C ARG A 175 -1.60 -3.90 -6.81
N ASP A 176 -1.44 -3.90 -5.49
CA ASP A 176 -2.27 -4.67 -4.58
C ASP A 176 -2.79 -3.80 -3.43
N ILE A 177 -3.80 -4.32 -2.73
CA ILE A 177 -4.37 -3.69 -1.55
C ILE A 177 -4.15 -4.64 -0.37
N LEU A 178 -3.48 -4.16 0.67
CA LEU A 178 -3.22 -4.91 1.89
C LEU A 178 -4.12 -4.41 3.01
N PHE A 179 -5.01 -5.25 3.50
CA PHE A 179 -5.88 -5.01 4.64
C PHE A 179 -5.28 -5.63 5.91
N LYS A 180 -5.42 -4.95 7.05
CA LYS A 180 -4.91 -5.41 8.35
C LYS A 180 -5.87 -5.06 9.49
N GLY A 181 -5.93 -5.94 10.47
CA GLY A 181 -6.75 -5.79 11.68
C GLY A 181 -8.22 -6.09 11.39
N ASP A 182 -8.77 -7.07 12.10
CA ASP A 182 -10.20 -7.44 12.08
C ASP A 182 -10.81 -7.47 10.66
N VAL A 183 -10.07 -8.06 9.71
CA VAL A 183 -10.47 -8.06 8.31
C VAL A 183 -11.68 -8.97 8.14
N ARG A 184 -12.76 -8.40 7.62
CA ARG A 184 -14.00 -9.11 7.32
C ARG A 184 -14.39 -8.88 5.87
N VAL A 185 -14.51 -9.96 5.11
CA VAL A 185 -15.02 -9.95 3.74
C VAL A 185 -16.40 -10.60 3.72
N VAL A 186 -17.37 -9.95 3.09
CA VAL A 186 -18.73 -10.45 2.90
C VAL A 186 -19.04 -10.48 1.42
N SER A 187 -19.42 -11.65 0.91
CA SER A 187 -19.88 -11.85 -0.47
C SER A 187 -21.14 -12.71 -0.44
N GLY A 188 -22.30 -12.09 -0.63
CA GLY A 188 -23.61 -12.73 -0.42
C GLY A 188 -23.71 -13.37 0.98
N SER A 189 -23.94 -14.68 1.02
CA SER A 189 -24.02 -15.49 2.25
C SER A 189 -22.67 -16.02 2.74
N ARG A 190 -21.57 -15.70 2.05
CA ARG A 190 -20.21 -16.12 2.43
C ARG A 190 -19.51 -15.02 3.22
N VAL A 191 -18.83 -15.42 4.31
CA VAL A 191 -18.10 -14.50 5.18
C VAL A 191 -16.71 -15.04 5.47
N LEU A 192 -15.69 -14.28 5.12
CA LEU A 192 -14.29 -14.56 5.46
C LEU A 192 -13.84 -13.59 6.56
N THR A 193 -13.20 -14.13 7.61
CA THR A 193 -12.56 -13.33 8.66
C THR A 193 -11.10 -13.74 8.84
N THR A 194 -10.21 -12.75 8.96
CA THR A 194 -8.76 -12.93 9.16
C THR A 194 -8.15 -11.65 9.75
N ASP A 195 -6.91 -11.69 10.22
CA ASP A 195 -6.17 -10.51 10.70
C ASP A 195 -5.47 -9.75 9.56
N GLN A 196 -5.17 -10.41 8.43
CA GLN A 196 -4.53 -9.81 7.27
C GLN A 196 -5.05 -10.41 5.97
N LEU A 197 -5.28 -9.55 4.97
CA LEU A 197 -5.77 -9.95 3.65
C LEU A 197 -5.08 -9.13 2.56
N ARG A 198 -4.70 -9.77 1.46
CA ARG A 198 -4.19 -9.10 0.27
C ARG A 198 -5.15 -9.33 -0.90
N MET A 199 -5.66 -8.24 -1.47
CA MET A 199 -6.43 -8.26 -2.70
C MET A 199 -5.50 -7.92 -3.87
N LEU A 200 -5.65 -8.66 -4.98
CA LEU A 200 -5.00 -8.44 -6.28
C LEU A 200 -6.09 -7.99 -7.27
N PRO A 201 -6.36 -6.67 -7.39
CA PRO A 201 -7.53 -6.20 -8.14
C PRO A 201 -7.45 -6.49 -9.64
N GLU A 202 -6.25 -6.55 -10.23
CA GLU A 202 -6.10 -6.94 -11.64
C GLU A 202 -6.60 -8.38 -11.89
N GLU A 203 -6.34 -9.29 -10.96
CA GLU A 203 -6.68 -10.72 -11.06
C GLU A 203 -8.05 -11.06 -10.45
N GLY A 204 -8.68 -10.12 -9.74
CA GLY A 204 -9.91 -10.42 -9.00
C GLY A 204 -9.71 -11.43 -7.86
N LEU A 205 -8.47 -11.55 -7.36
CA LEU A 205 -8.10 -12.53 -6.34
C LEU A 205 -7.92 -11.91 -4.96
N ILE A 206 -8.21 -12.71 -3.95
CA ILE A 206 -8.02 -12.43 -2.55
C ILE A 206 -7.16 -13.55 -1.96
N THR A 207 -6.12 -13.16 -1.23
CA THR A 207 -5.17 -14.08 -0.60
C THR A 207 -4.96 -13.72 0.87
N THR A 208 -4.81 -14.73 1.72
CA THR A 208 -4.28 -14.56 3.07
C THR A 208 -3.29 -15.67 3.38
N ASP A 209 -2.19 -15.30 4.03
CA ASP A 209 -1.15 -16.17 4.55
C ASP A 209 -1.25 -16.34 6.08
N ARG A 210 -2.38 -15.93 6.64
CA ARG A 210 -2.68 -15.98 8.07
C ARG A 210 -3.84 -16.91 8.35
N GLN A 211 -4.09 -17.12 9.65
CA GLN A 211 -5.25 -17.87 10.09
C GLN A 211 -6.52 -17.21 9.56
N PHE A 212 -7.41 -18.02 9.00
CA PHE A 212 -8.68 -17.56 8.46
C PHE A 212 -9.82 -18.45 8.92
N ILE A 213 -11.02 -17.87 8.88
CA ILE A 213 -12.29 -18.58 9.00
C ILE A 213 -13.16 -18.16 7.82
N LEU A 214 -13.54 -19.11 6.98
CA LEU A 214 -14.49 -18.90 5.88
C LEU A 214 -15.79 -19.63 6.21
N LYS A 215 -16.89 -18.88 6.37
CA LYS A 215 -18.24 -19.39 6.57
C LYS A 215 -18.99 -19.34 5.25
N THR A 216 -19.54 -20.47 4.82
CA THR A 216 -20.50 -20.59 3.72
C THR A 216 -21.86 -21.05 4.29
N PRO A 217 -22.95 -21.04 3.50
CA PRO A 217 -24.23 -21.59 3.96
C PRO A 217 -24.15 -23.05 4.42
N GLU A 218 -23.28 -23.83 3.79
CA GLU A 218 -23.17 -25.27 4.02
C GLU A 218 -22.19 -25.61 5.15
N LYS A 219 -21.09 -24.86 5.28
CA LYS A 219 -20.00 -25.23 6.16
C LYS A 219 -19.09 -24.07 6.54
N GLN A 220 -18.30 -24.31 7.59
CA GLN A 220 -17.23 -23.43 8.03
C GLN A 220 -15.87 -24.09 7.82
N TRP A 221 -14.95 -23.35 7.22
CA TRP A 221 -13.58 -23.78 6.96
C TRP A 221 -12.64 -22.93 7.81
N LYS A 222 -11.59 -23.55 8.33
CA LYS A 222 -10.50 -22.88 9.04
C LYS A 222 -9.18 -23.34 8.42
N GLY A 223 -8.22 -22.44 8.29
CA GLY A 223 -6.91 -22.80 7.77
C GLY A 223 -5.90 -21.68 7.99
N LEU A 224 -4.69 -21.87 7.46
CA LEU A 224 -3.57 -20.93 7.59
C LEU A 224 -3.26 -20.16 6.31
N ARG A 225 -3.78 -20.61 5.17
CA ARG A 225 -3.61 -19.97 3.87
C ARG A 225 -4.87 -20.16 3.05
N LEU A 226 -5.30 -19.10 2.38
CA LEU A 226 -6.44 -19.13 1.48
C LEU A 226 -6.11 -18.28 0.26
N THR A 227 -6.42 -18.82 -0.91
CA THR A 227 -6.57 -18.07 -2.16
C THR A 227 -7.99 -18.31 -2.62
N THR A 228 -8.69 -17.24 -3.02
CA THR A 228 -10.08 -17.30 -3.47
C THR A 228 -10.36 -16.09 -4.35
N ASP A 229 -11.43 -16.13 -5.13
CA ASP A 229 -11.90 -14.97 -5.88
C ASP A 229 -12.57 -13.93 -4.98
N VAL A 230 -12.94 -12.78 -5.55
CA VAL A 230 -13.69 -11.75 -4.82
C VAL A 230 -15.05 -12.25 -4.30
N PHE A 231 -15.60 -13.33 -4.86
CA PHE A 231 -16.89 -13.90 -4.46
C PHE A 231 -16.78 -14.91 -3.31
N LEU A 232 -15.56 -15.16 -2.80
CA LEU A 232 -15.25 -16.15 -1.78
C LEU A 232 -15.61 -17.58 -2.20
N ARG A 233 -15.49 -17.91 -3.49
CA ARG A 233 -15.68 -19.27 -3.99
C ARG A 233 -14.40 -20.08 -3.75
N PRO A 234 -14.51 -21.30 -3.21
CA PRO A 234 -13.34 -22.15 -3.03
C PRO A 234 -12.74 -22.46 -4.40
N SER A 235 -11.49 -22.04 -4.63
CA SER A 235 -10.70 -22.56 -5.75
C SER A 235 -10.33 -23.99 -5.40
N ILE A 236 -10.83 -24.96 -6.17
CA ILE A 236 -10.39 -26.34 -6.05
C ILE A 236 -8.91 -26.36 -6.48
N PRO A 237 -7.98 -26.80 -5.61
CA PRO A 237 -6.57 -26.93 -5.98
C PRO A 237 -6.35 -27.97 -7.08
#